data_AF-A0A661T951-F1
#
_entry.id   AF-A0A661T951-F1
#
_cell.length_a   1.000
_cell.length_b   1.000
_cell.length_c   1.000
_cell.angle_alpha   90.00
_cell.angle_beta   90.00
_cell.angle_gamma   90.00
#
_symmetry.space_group_name_H-M   'P 1'
#
loop_
_entity.id
_entity.type
_entity.pdbx_description
1 polymer ?
#
loop_
_entity_poly.entity_id
_entity_poly.type
_entity_poly.pdbx_seq_one_letter_code
_entity_poly.pdbx_strand_id
1 'polypeptide(L)'
;MRLVSARNPILAARAEAEPEGAGPPVPVDIRLTGRQNGLILSGPNRGGKTVTLKTLGLICLMAQAGMHIPAAEGSRISVFRRIMADIGDDQDLQAGLSTFSAHAAHMRDLLHEADRGSLVIIDEPGMGTDPDEGAALAMAVLEVLCEKGVLVAVSTHLNRLKSFAMLNPRLVNAAVEFDEGTRSPTFRLNYGSPGISHGLEIARHMGIPDGVLDRAERFLDQGEVRLNRIIDKLDHLITRTRLEKEASERAGQRYRAAEKELKARLSRLEAENNALLLEKKAEAEAVIHAARQELKEAINLLKGNRSSQASVSRRHREICHNLVARFDPPEDETLPGRTPHIGEGETVYHRKLRQKGVVRSVDPSGERAVIMVGHVRMSAAVRDLDVVEDSGSPGPGGRRGSVTWNLAAAGSPDLDVIGYRVADAIPLIDRRIDQALVSGQVSLKIIHGHGTGILKKAIREHLKENPVVKEFYSEDPRAGGDAVTVVELS
;
A
#
# COMPACT_ATOMS: atom_id res chain seq x y z
N MET A 1 -6.84 19.37 -21.78
CA MET A 1 -8.12 19.01 -22.43
C MET A 1 -8.61 17.66 -21.91
N ARG A 2 -9.91 17.52 -21.69
CA ARG A 2 -10.57 16.28 -21.28
C ARG A 2 -11.96 16.24 -21.91
N LEU A 3 -12.23 15.25 -22.75
CA LEU A 3 -13.56 14.94 -23.25
C LEU A 3 -14.10 13.75 -22.48
N VAL A 4 -15.32 13.86 -21.97
CA VAL A 4 -16.01 12.81 -21.23
C VAL A 4 -17.17 12.31 -22.08
N SER A 5 -17.23 11.02 -22.31
CA SER A 5 -18.25 10.33 -23.11
C SER A 5 -18.51 11.02 -24.46
N ALA A 6 -17.44 11.43 -25.15
CA ALA A 6 -17.53 12.11 -26.44
C ALA A 6 -17.96 11.15 -27.54
N ARG A 7 -18.84 11.60 -28.43
CA ARG A 7 -19.31 10.82 -29.58
C ARG A 7 -18.85 11.48 -30.86
N ASN A 8 -18.59 10.67 -31.89
CA ASN A 8 -18.25 11.22 -33.19
C ASN A 8 -19.45 12.03 -33.74
N PRO A 9 -19.32 13.33 -34.02
CA PRO A 9 -20.45 14.16 -34.42
C PRO A 9 -21.13 13.70 -35.72
N ILE A 10 -20.34 13.22 -36.69
CA ILE A 10 -20.86 12.76 -37.99
C ILE A 10 -21.61 11.44 -37.83
N LEU A 11 -21.07 10.50 -37.05
CA LEU A 11 -21.77 9.24 -36.76
C LEU A 11 -23.03 9.47 -35.91
N ALA A 12 -23.00 10.43 -34.99
CA ALA A 12 -24.16 10.80 -34.19
C ALA A 12 -25.28 11.38 -35.06
N ALA A 13 -24.95 12.34 -35.93
CA ALA A 13 -25.90 12.92 -36.88
C ALA A 13 -26.50 11.88 -37.82
N ARG A 14 -25.69 10.90 -38.27
CA ARG A 14 -26.19 9.81 -39.11
C ARG A 14 -27.16 8.88 -38.36
N ALA A 15 -26.85 8.54 -37.11
CA ALA A 15 -27.73 7.71 -36.29
C ALA A 15 -29.08 8.40 -35.97
N GLU A 16 -29.09 9.73 -35.88
CA GLU A 16 -30.33 10.52 -35.73
C GLU A 16 -31.15 10.56 -37.03
N ALA A 17 -30.49 10.61 -38.19
CA ALA A 17 -31.15 10.62 -39.50
C ALA A 17 -31.69 9.25 -39.94
N GLU A 18 -31.05 8.15 -39.52
CA GLU A 18 -31.41 6.77 -39.85
C GLU A 18 -31.70 5.96 -38.57
N PRO A 19 -32.81 6.22 -37.85
CA PRO A 19 -33.10 5.57 -36.55
C PRO A 19 -33.36 4.06 -36.65
N GLU A 20 -33.64 3.53 -37.84
CA GLU A 20 -33.73 2.08 -38.11
C GLU A 20 -32.35 1.41 -38.35
N GLY A 21 -31.25 2.19 -38.33
CA GLY A 21 -29.88 1.72 -38.51
C GLY A 21 -29.18 1.27 -37.22
N ALA A 22 -27.86 1.11 -37.29
CA ALA A 22 -27.02 0.81 -36.13
C ALA A 22 -27.19 1.90 -35.06
N GLY A 23 -27.38 1.48 -33.80
CA GLY A 23 -27.65 2.37 -32.66
C GLY A 23 -26.62 3.49 -32.46
N PRO A 24 -26.84 4.38 -31.48
CA PRO A 24 -26.01 5.57 -31.32
C PRO A 24 -24.52 5.23 -31.15
N PRO A 25 -23.60 6.06 -31.68
CA PRO A 25 -22.18 5.77 -31.64
C PRO A 25 -21.69 5.63 -30.20
N VAL A 26 -20.83 4.63 -29.98
CA VAL A 26 -20.25 4.35 -28.67
C VAL A 26 -19.38 5.55 -28.23
N PRO A 27 -19.56 6.06 -27.00
CA PRO A 27 -18.80 7.20 -26.51
C PRO A 27 -17.36 6.84 -26.13
N VAL A 28 -16.45 7.82 -26.24
CA VAL A 28 -15.03 7.70 -25.88
C VAL A 28 -14.62 8.81 -24.88
N ASP A 29 -13.82 8.44 -23.89
CA ASP A 29 -13.16 9.39 -22.99
C ASP A 29 -11.77 9.72 -23.52
N ILE A 30 -11.51 11.00 -23.83
CA ILE A 30 -10.22 11.45 -24.38
C ILE A 30 -9.56 12.46 -23.44
N ARG A 31 -8.30 12.21 -23.08
CA ARG A 31 -7.50 13.09 -22.23
C ARG A 31 -6.15 13.41 -22.88
N LEU A 32 -5.90 14.70 -23.07
CA LEU A 32 -4.59 15.26 -23.41
C LEU A 32 -4.24 16.36 -22.41
N THR A 33 -3.04 16.28 -21.83
CA THR A 33 -2.62 17.22 -20.77
C THR A 33 -1.42 18.03 -21.23
N GLY A 34 -1.17 19.20 -20.64
CA GLY A 34 0.03 19.97 -20.98
C GLY A 34 1.35 19.31 -20.53
N ARG A 35 1.29 18.38 -19.57
CA ARG A 35 2.47 17.63 -19.09
C ARG A 35 2.79 16.44 -19.98
N GLN A 36 1.75 15.72 -20.42
CA GLN A 36 1.82 14.67 -21.42
C GLN A 36 1.08 15.14 -22.66
N ASN A 37 1.80 15.89 -23.50
CA ASN A 37 1.24 16.60 -24.64
C ASN A 37 1.22 15.78 -25.93
N GLY A 38 1.76 14.56 -25.94
CA GLY A 38 1.56 13.60 -27.03
C GLY A 38 0.76 12.38 -26.58
N LEU A 39 -0.28 12.02 -27.33
CA LEU A 39 -1.09 10.83 -27.13
C LEU A 39 -0.82 9.83 -28.26
N ILE A 40 -0.36 8.63 -27.94
CA ILE A 40 -0.19 7.54 -28.90
C ILE A 40 -1.32 6.52 -28.71
N LEU A 41 -2.25 6.49 -29.65
CA LEU A 41 -3.32 5.50 -29.75
C LEU A 41 -2.80 4.26 -30.47
N SER A 42 -2.88 3.12 -29.78
CA SER A 42 -2.43 1.83 -30.31
C SER A 42 -3.49 0.75 -30.15
N GLY A 43 -3.38 -0.32 -30.92
CA GLY A 43 -4.37 -1.41 -30.97
C GLY A 43 -4.71 -1.80 -32.40
N PRO A 44 -5.64 -2.76 -32.60
CA PRO A 44 -6.00 -3.26 -33.92
C PRO A 44 -6.64 -2.18 -34.81
N ASN A 45 -6.58 -2.31 -36.14
CA ASN A 45 -7.10 -1.30 -37.07
C ASN A 45 -8.62 -1.11 -36.92
N ARG A 46 -9.36 -2.16 -36.60
CA ARG A 46 -10.80 -2.10 -36.30
C ARG A 46 -11.13 -1.63 -34.87
N GLY A 47 -10.12 -1.26 -34.08
CA GLY A 47 -10.29 -0.78 -32.71
C GLY A 47 -10.90 0.62 -32.61
N GLY A 48 -11.04 1.38 -33.70
CA GLY A 48 -11.62 2.73 -33.65
C GLY A 48 -10.61 3.84 -33.36
N LYS A 49 -9.31 3.61 -33.62
CA LYS A 49 -8.22 4.62 -33.48
C LYS A 49 -8.51 5.88 -34.31
N THR A 50 -8.69 5.71 -35.62
CA THR A 50 -9.02 6.81 -36.56
C THR A 50 -10.31 7.52 -36.18
N VAL A 51 -11.35 6.78 -35.78
CA VAL A 51 -12.63 7.37 -35.34
C VAL A 51 -12.43 8.22 -34.08
N THR A 52 -11.61 7.76 -33.14
CA THR A 52 -11.27 8.50 -31.92
C THR A 52 -10.51 9.79 -32.26
N LEU A 53 -9.52 9.74 -33.15
CA LEU A 53 -8.79 10.92 -33.61
C LEU A 53 -9.68 11.93 -34.32
N LYS A 54 -10.53 11.47 -35.26
CA LYS A 54 -11.49 12.34 -35.95
C LYS A 54 -12.48 12.96 -34.97
N THR A 55 -12.93 12.20 -33.96
CA THR A 55 -13.83 12.70 -32.90
C THR A 55 -13.18 13.83 -32.11
N LEU A 56 -11.91 13.69 -31.74
CA LEU A 56 -11.14 14.75 -31.07
C LEU A 56 -11.10 16.03 -31.91
N GLY A 57 -10.70 15.93 -33.18
CA GLY A 57 -10.57 17.09 -34.07
C GLY A 57 -11.91 17.80 -34.32
N LEU A 58 -12.96 17.02 -34.65
CA LEU A 58 -14.29 17.56 -34.94
C LEU A 58 -14.91 18.26 -33.73
N ILE A 59 -14.80 17.68 -32.53
CA ILE A 59 -15.32 18.30 -31.31
C ILE A 59 -14.61 19.62 -31.00
N CYS A 60 -13.29 19.70 -31.20
CA CYS A 60 -12.55 20.95 -31.07
C CYS A 60 -13.05 22.02 -32.05
N LEU A 61 -13.24 21.66 -33.32
CA LEU A 61 -13.77 22.57 -34.33
C LEU A 61 -15.18 23.06 -33.99
N MET A 62 -16.05 22.14 -33.56
CA MET A 62 -17.42 22.48 -33.17
C MET A 62 -17.47 23.47 -32.01
N ALA A 63 -16.67 23.22 -30.96
CA ALA A 63 -16.59 24.10 -29.80
C ALA A 63 -16.12 25.51 -30.19
N GLN A 64 -15.10 25.61 -31.07
CA GLN A 64 -14.59 26.91 -31.52
C GLN A 64 -15.50 27.61 -32.54
N ALA A 65 -16.42 26.88 -33.19
CA ALA A 65 -17.48 27.44 -34.01
C ALA A 65 -18.71 27.91 -33.17
N GLY A 66 -18.68 27.76 -31.85
CA GLY A 66 -19.79 28.11 -30.96
C GLY A 66 -20.95 27.11 -30.98
N MET A 67 -20.73 25.89 -31.49
CA MET A 67 -21.74 24.83 -31.49
C MET A 67 -21.70 24.00 -30.20
N HIS A 68 -22.85 23.43 -29.85
CA HIS A 68 -22.91 22.39 -28.83
C HIS A 68 -22.13 21.16 -29.30
N ILE A 69 -21.38 20.55 -28.38
CA ILE A 69 -20.57 19.37 -28.67
C ILE A 69 -21.28 18.10 -28.15
N PRO A 70 -21.17 16.95 -28.86
CA PRO A 70 -21.71 15.68 -28.40
C PRO A 70 -20.78 15.03 -27.36
N ALA A 71 -20.69 15.63 -26.18
CA ALA A 71 -19.91 15.13 -25.04
C ALA A 71 -20.65 15.40 -23.73
N ALA A 72 -20.38 14.60 -22.70
CA ALA A 72 -21.02 14.73 -21.40
C ALA A 72 -20.51 15.94 -20.61
N GLU A 73 -21.29 16.35 -19.62
CA GLU A 73 -20.93 17.38 -18.64
C GLU A 73 -19.59 17.07 -17.96
N GLY A 74 -18.81 18.11 -17.66
CA GLY A 74 -17.45 17.98 -17.13
C GLY A 74 -16.36 17.87 -18.20
N SER A 75 -16.74 17.81 -19.49
CA SER A 75 -15.82 17.99 -20.61
C SER A 75 -15.19 19.39 -20.62
N ARG A 76 -13.90 19.46 -20.96
CA ARG A 76 -13.07 20.68 -21.00
C ARG A 76 -12.22 20.69 -22.26
N ILE A 77 -12.45 21.66 -23.12
CA ILE A 77 -11.74 21.82 -24.40
C ILE A 77 -10.72 22.94 -24.27
N SER A 78 -9.56 22.78 -24.91
CA SER A 78 -8.59 23.86 -25.06
C SER A 78 -8.94 24.69 -26.29
N VAL A 79 -8.71 26.00 -26.23
CA VAL A 79 -8.81 26.87 -27.41
C VAL A 79 -7.51 26.74 -28.21
N PHE A 80 -7.63 26.34 -29.47
CA PHE A 80 -6.53 26.10 -30.39
C PHE A 80 -6.52 27.16 -31.50
N ARG A 81 -5.35 27.79 -31.71
CA ARG A 81 -5.14 28.71 -32.82
C ARG A 81 -5.14 27.99 -34.16
N ARG A 82 -4.64 26.74 -34.17
CA ARG A 82 -4.58 25.88 -35.35
C ARG A 82 -4.94 24.45 -34.95
N ILE A 83 -5.73 23.80 -35.79
CA ILE A 83 -5.99 22.36 -35.72
C ILE A 83 -5.51 21.81 -37.05
N MET A 84 -4.45 21.00 -37.01
CA MET A 84 -3.79 20.45 -38.18
C MET A 84 -3.92 18.93 -38.15
N ALA A 85 -4.10 18.33 -39.32
CA ALA A 85 -4.36 16.90 -39.44
C ALA A 85 -3.62 16.31 -40.64
N ASP A 86 -2.94 15.21 -40.42
CA ASP A 86 -2.45 14.28 -41.45
C ASP A 86 -3.24 12.98 -41.27
N ILE A 87 -4.41 12.90 -41.91
CA ILE A 87 -5.39 11.82 -41.73
C ILE A 87 -5.92 11.42 -43.11
N GLY A 88 -5.61 10.20 -43.55
CA GLY A 88 -6.19 9.63 -44.76
C GLY A 88 -5.22 8.74 -45.50
N ASP A 89 -5.79 7.89 -46.37
CA ASP A 89 -5.06 7.27 -47.46
C ASP A 89 -5.14 8.25 -48.64
N ASP A 90 -4.18 9.17 -48.75
CA ASP A 90 -4.05 9.99 -49.96
C ASP A 90 -3.56 9.10 -51.11
N GLN A 91 -4.48 8.31 -51.67
CA GLN A 91 -4.39 7.76 -53.01
C GLN A 91 -4.90 8.79 -54.03
N ASP A 92 -4.50 10.05 -53.87
CA ASP A 92 -4.74 11.04 -54.91
C ASP A 92 -3.69 10.88 -56.01
N LEU A 93 -4.02 10.02 -56.97
CA LEU A 93 -3.40 9.93 -58.29
C LEU A 93 -3.33 11.29 -59.02
N GLN A 94 -4.04 12.32 -58.53
CA GLN A 94 -4.07 13.67 -59.08
C GLN A 94 -2.84 14.54 -58.74
N ALA A 95 -2.10 14.24 -57.66
CA ALA A 95 -0.94 15.05 -57.24
C ALA A 95 0.40 14.57 -57.81
N GLY A 96 0.46 13.40 -58.46
CA GLY A 96 1.70 12.85 -59.03
C GLY A 96 2.80 12.51 -58.00
N LEU A 97 2.52 12.62 -56.70
CA LEU A 97 3.43 12.29 -55.61
C LEU A 97 3.17 10.85 -55.12
N SER A 98 4.22 10.16 -54.69
CA SER A 98 4.07 8.90 -53.96
C SER A 98 3.42 9.17 -52.59
N THR A 99 2.67 8.19 -52.07
CA THR A 99 1.98 8.26 -50.75
C THR A 99 2.91 8.74 -49.63
N PHE A 100 4.16 8.28 -49.61
CA PHE A 100 5.15 8.73 -48.63
C PHE A 100 5.57 10.20 -48.81
N SER A 101 5.71 10.67 -50.06
CA SER A 101 6.13 12.06 -50.32
C SER A 101 5.06 13.07 -49.93
N ALA A 102 3.78 12.70 -50.06
CA ALA A 102 2.65 13.49 -49.56
C ALA A 102 2.69 13.60 -48.02
N HIS A 103 2.80 12.46 -47.32
CA HIS A 103 2.96 12.47 -45.85
C HIS A 103 4.20 13.23 -45.38
N ALA A 104 5.33 13.08 -46.06
CA ALA A 104 6.55 13.82 -45.73
C ALA A 104 6.37 15.34 -45.90
N ALA A 105 5.66 15.78 -46.94
CA ALA A 105 5.31 17.18 -47.13
C ALA A 105 4.37 17.69 -46.02
N HIS A 106 3.35 16.90 -45.64
CA HIS A 106 2.48 17.24 -44.51
C HIS A 106 3.26 17.34 -43.20
N MET A 107 4.15 16.39 -42.90
CA MET A 107 5.01 16.43 -41.72
C MET A 107 5.92 17.66 -41.69
N ARG A 108 6.49 18.05 -42.85
CA ARG A 108 7.24 19.30 -42.99
C ARG A 108 6.36 20.50 -42.61
N ASP A 109 5.16 20.58 -43.15
CA ASP A 109 4.25 21.72 -42.91
C ASP A 109 3.79 21.77 -41.45
N LEU A 110 3.46 20.62 -40.85
CA LEU A 110 3.21 20.48 -39.41
C LEU A 110 4.39 21.02 -38.57
N LEU A 111 5.62 20.67 -38.93
CA LEU A 111 6.81 21.13 -38.21
C LEU A 111 7.03 22.64 -38.35
N HIS A 112 6.75 23.24 -39.50
CA HIS A 112 6.94 24.68 -39.70
C HIS A 112 5.86 25.52 -39.01
N GLU A 113 4.62 25.05 -39.02
CA GLU A 113 3.47 25.86 -38.61
C GLU A 113 3.00 25.61 -37.19
N ALA A 114 3.14 24.39 -36.67
CA ALA A 114 2.61 24.05 -35.35
C ALA A 114 3.37 24.76 -34.22
N ASP A 115 2.60 25.32 -33.29
CA ASP A 115 3.07 26.00 -32.09
C ASP A 115 2.35 25.48 -30.82
N ARG A 116 2.71 26.03 -29.65
CA ARG A 116 2.09 25.65 -28.36
C ARG A 116 0.56 25.84 -28.30
N GLY A 117 -0.01 26.65 -29.20
CA GLY A 117 -1.45 26.86 -29.34
C GLY A 117 -2.11 25.94 -30.37
N SER A 118 -1.39 24.94 -30.87
CA SER A 118 -1.84 24.07 -31.95
C SER A 118 -2.23 22.66 -31.45
N LEU A 119 -3.22 22.06 -32.11
CA LEU A 119 -3.55 20.64 -32.03
C LEU A 119 -3.11 19.97 -33.32
N VAL A 120 -2.29 18.94 -33.23
CA VAL A 120 -1.85 18.13 -34.38
C VAL A 120 -2.40 16.71 -34.23
N ILE A 121 -3.04 16.22 -35.29
CA ILE A 121 -3.60 14.86 -35.35
C ILE A 121 -2.93 14.12 -36.49
N ILE A 122 -2.37 12.94 -36.23
CA ILE A 122 -1.66 12.14 -37.23
C ILE A 122 -2.19 10.71 -37.21
N ASP A 123 -2.71 10.23 -38.33
CA ASP A 123 -3.20 8.86 -38.47
C ASP A 123 -2.13 8.01 -39.16
N GLU A 124 -1.63 6.99 -38.46
CA GLU A 124 -0.65 6.02 -38.99
C GLU A 124 0.60 6.64 -39.68
N PRO A 125 1.40 7.46 -38.97
CA PRO A 125 2.58 8.08 -39.57
C PRO A 125 3.62 7.05 -39.98
N GLY A 126 4.27 7.32 -41.12
CA GLY A 126 5.29 6.43 -41.69
C GLY A 126 4.72 5.34 -42.59
N MET A 127 3.43 5.38 -42.91
CA MET A 127 2.84 4.52 -43.93
C MET A 127 3.35 4.89 -45.34
N GLY A 128 3.49 3.89 -46.22
CA GLY A 128 3.90 4.08 -47.60
C GLY A 128 5.41 4.05 -47.86
N THR A 129 6.24 3.72 -46.87
CA THR A 129 7.69 3.48 -46.99
C THR A 129 8.14 2.28 -46.16
N ASP A 130 9.45 2.05 -46.06
CA ASP A 130 10.05 1.09 -45.14
C ASP A 130 9.57 1.36 -43.69
N PRO A 131 9.00 0.36 -42.98
CA PRO A 131 8.46 0.56 -41.64
C PRO A 131 9.46 1.10 -40.62
N ASP A 132 10.75 0.76 -40.72
CA ASP A 132 11.77 1.24 -39.80
C ASP A 132 12.11 2.70 -40.06
N GLU A 133 12.26 3.10 -41.32
CA GLU A 133 12.48 4.50 -41.71
C GLU A 133 11.26 5.37 -41.37
N GLY A 134 10.06 4.88 -41.70
CA GLY A 134 8.80 5.56 -41.39
C GLY A 134 8.60 5.77 -39.89
N ALA A 135 8.90 4.75 -39.08
CA ALA A 135 8.87 4.86 -37.62
C ALA A 135 9.89 5.88 -37.10
N ALA A 136 11.13 5.86 -37.62
CA ALA A 136 12.19 6.77 -37.19
C ALA A 136 11.82 8.23 -37.46
N LEU A 137 11.32 8.52 -38.66
CA LEU A 137 10.85 9.86 -39.02
C LEU A 137 9.68 10.30 -38.13
N ALA A 138 8.68 9.43 -37.93
CA ALA A 138 7.54 9.73 -37.09
C ALA A 138 7.93 10.04 -35.64
N MET A 139 8.87 9.27 -35.07
CA MET A 139 9.40 9.52 -33.72
C MET A 139 10.08 10.89 -33.64
N ALA A 140 10.93 11.24 -34.61
CA ALA A 140 11.62 12.53 -34.64
C ALA A 140 10.64 13.71 -34.77
N VAL A 141 9.65 13.60 -35.66
CA VAL A 141 8.59 14.62 -35.82
C VAL A 141 7.81 14.78 -34.51
N LEU A 142 7.40 13.67 -33.89
CA LEU A 142 6.68 13.68 -32.62
C LEU A 142 7.47 14.34 -31.50
N GLU A 143 8.77 14.03 -31.40
CA GLU A 143 9.66 14.61 -30.41
C GLU A 143 9.71 16.14 -30.54
N VAL A 144 9.99 16.65 -31.75
CA VAL A 144 10.10 18.09 -32.02
C VAL A 144 8.77 18.80 -31.75
N LEU A 145 7.63 18.24 -32.16
CA LEU A 145 6.32 18.82 -31.88
C LEU A 145 6.03 18.86 -30.37
N CYS A 146 6.34 17.78 -29.64
CA CYS A 146 6.13 17.73 -28.21
C CYS A 146 7.06 18.72 -27.47
N GLU A 147 8.28 18.94 -27.93
CA GLU A 147 9.21 19.92 -27.37
C GLU A 147 8.75 21.37 -27.56
N LYS A 148 8.11 21.68 -28.69
CA LYS A 148 7.44 22.96 -28.94
C LYS A 148 6.22 23.19 -28.03
N GLY A 149 5.79 22.17 -27.28
CA GLY A 149 4.61 22.23 -26.42
C GLY A 149 3.30 22.08 -27.19
N VAL A 150 3.34 21.60 -28.44
CA VAL A 150 2.16 21.30 -29.26
C VAL A 150 1.39 20.15 -28.60
N LEU A 151 0.06 20.16 -28.69
CA LEU A 151 -0.75 18.98 -28.33
C LEU A 151 -0.88 18.08 -29.55
N VAL A 152 -0.40 16.84 -29.43
CA VAL A 152 -0.33 15.89 -30.55
C VAL A 152 -1.11 14.62 -30.20
N ALA A 153 -1.92 14.12 -31.12
CA ALA A 153 -2.59 12.83 -31.02
C ALA A 153 -2.28 11.99 -32.26
N VAL A 154 -1.74 10.79 -32.05
CA VAL A 154 -1.27 9.91 -33.12
C VAL A 154 -1.89 8.54 -33.01
N SER A 155 -2.29 7.92 -34.11
CA SER A 155 -2.59 6.49 -34.15
C SER A 155 -1.40 5.73 -34.73
N THR A 156 -1.14 4.53 -34.24
CA THR A 156 -0.07 3.71 -34.83
C THR A 156 -0.30 2.22 -34.58
N HIS A 157 0.17 1.41 -35.53
CA HIS A 157 0.37 -0.02 -35.35
C HIS A 157 1.85 -0.37 -35.12
N LEU A 158 2.78 0.59 -35.27
CA LEU A 158 4.24 0.39 -35.19
C LEU A 158 4.70 0.22 -33.74
N ASN A 159 5.37 -0.89 -33.44
CA ASN A 159 5.86 -1.18 -32.09
C ASN A 159 6.93 -0.20 -31.60
N ARG A 160 7.74 0.35 -32.52
CA ARG A 160 8.75 1.37 -32.18
C ARG A 160 8.15 2.63 -31.56
N LEU A 161 7.02 3.13 -32.10
CA LEU A 161 6.33 4.29 -31.54
C LEU A 161 5.72 3.99 -30.16
N LYS A 162 5.20 2.78 -29.95
CA LYS A 162 4.70 2.33 -28.65
C LYS A 162 5.83 2.35 -27.61
N SER A 163 6.98 1.78 -27.94
CA SER A 163 8.18 1.77 -27.07
C SER A 163 8.71 3.17 -26.81
N PHE A 164 8.74 4.03 -27.82
CA PHE A 164 9.15 5.42 -27.69
C PHE A 164 8.26 6.18 -26.69
N ALA A 165 6.95 5.97 -26.73
CA ALA A 165 6.02 6.59 -25.79
C ALA A 165 6.12 6.07 -24.36
N MET A 166 6.63 4.85 -24.14
CA MET A 166 6.91 4.34 -22.79
C MET A 166 8.12 5.03 -22.16
N LEU A 167 9.12 5.36 -22.98
CA LEU A 167 10.38 5.97 -22.52
C LEU A 167 10.30 7.51 -22.43
N ASN A 168 9.40 8.13 -23.20
CA ASN A 168 9.28 9.58 -23.25
C ASN A 168 8.21 10.11 -22.27
N PRO A 169 8.58 10.91 -21.26
CA PRO A 169 7.63 11.40 -20.25
C PRO A 169 6.60 12.40 -20.78
N ARG A 170 6.81 12.97 -21.98
CA ARG A 170 5.86 13.86 -22.67
C ARG A 170 4.77 13.09 -23.41
N LEU A 171 4.98 11.81 -23.65
CA LEU A 171 4.06 10.94 -24.36
C LEU A 171 3.24 10.11 -23.39
N VAL A 172 2.06 9.68 -23.84
CA VAL A 172 1.24 8.70 -23.16
C VAL A 172 0.71 7.70 -24.17
N ASN A 173 0.93 6.41 -23.92
CA ASN A 173 0.26 5.35 -24.65
C ASN A 173 -1.19 5.25 -24.19
N ALA A 174 -2.09 4.98 -25.13
CA ALA A 174 -3.42 4.49 -24.83
C ALA A 174 -3.77 3.35 -25.79
N ALA A 175 -4.01 2.18 -25.23
CA ALA A 175 -4.53 1.04 -25.97
C ALA A 175 -6.03 1.22 -26.17
N VAL A 176 -6.52 1.04 -27.39
CA VAL A 176 -7.96 0.97 -27.63
C VAL A 176 -8.44 -0.45 -27.34
N GLU A 177 -9.36 -0.58 -26.39
CA GLU A 177 -9.95 -1.87 -26.02
C GLU A 177 -10.89 -2.36 -27.13
N PHE A 178 -10.76 -3.65 -27.45
CA PHE A 178 -11.55 -4.35 -28.46
C PHE A 178 -12.15 -5.57 -27.79
N ASP A 179 -13.47 -5.72 -27.90
CA ASP A 179 -14.17 -6.90 -27.38
C ASP A 179 -14.10 -8.02 -28.41
N GLU A 180 -13.36 -9.08 -28.08
CA GLU A 180 -13.18 -10.26 -28.93
C GLU A 180 -14.49 -11.04 -29.13
N GLY A 181 -15.38 -11.06 -28.13
CA GLY A 181 -16.65 -11.77 -28.19
C GLY A 181 -17.65 -11.07 -29.11
N THR A 182 -17.87 -9.76 -28.92
CA THR A 182 -18.81 -8.99 -29.73
C THR A 182 -18.22 -8.47 -31.05
N ARG A 183 -16.90 -8.56 -31.23
CA ARG A 183 -16.14 -8.07 -32.39
C ARG A 183 -16.32 -6.57 -32.64
N SER A 184 -16.57 -5.83 -31.57
CA SER A 184 -16.83 -4.40 -31.65
C SER A 184 -15.81 -3.62 -30.82
N PRO A 185 -15.38 -2.43 -31.29
CA PRO A 185 -14.57 -1.54 -30.48
C PRO A 185 -15.38 -1.08 -29.27
N THR A 186 -14.83 -1.23 -28.06
CA THR A 186 -15.50 -0.73 -26.85
C THR A 186 -15.31 0.78 -26.68
N PHE A 187 -14.44 1.39 -27.50
CA PHE A 187 -14.01 2.79 -27.43
C PHE A 187 -13.50 3.20 -26.04
N ARG A 188 -13.10 2.24 -25.21
CA ARG A 188 -12.40 2.51 -23.96
C ARG A 188 -10.90 2.63 -24.24
N LEU A 189 -10.33 3.75 -23.79
CA LEU A 189 -8.90 4.01 -23.90
C LEU A 189 -8.19 3.66 -22.59
N ASN A 190 -7.35 2.63 -22.65
CA ASN A 190 -6.53 2.21 -21.52
C ASN A 190 -5.22 3.01 -21.50
N TYR A 191 -5.25 4.17 -20.84
CA TYR A 191 -4.11 5.05 -20.69
C TYR A 191 -2.99 4.42 -19.87
N GLY A 192 -1.77 4.51 -20.38
CA GLY A 192 -0.55 4.01 -19.74
C GLY A 192 -0.02 2.74 -20.38
N SER A 193 -0.86 1.96 -21.06
CA SER A 193 -0.47 0.68 -21.65
C SER A 193 -0.49 0.73 -23.19
N PRO A 194 0.49 0.13 -23.88
CA PRO A 194 0.47 -0.03 -25.32
C PRO A 194 -0.52 -1.13 -25.74
N GLY A 195 -1.19 -0.94 -26.88
CA GLY A 195 -2.07 -1.93 -27.48
C GLY A 195 -1.32 -2.93 -28.35
N ILE A 196 -1.62 -4.22 -28.19
CA ILE A 196 -1.06 -5.31 -29.00
C ILE A 196 -1.92 -5.48 -30.25
N SER A 197 -1.27 -5.71 -31.40
CA SER A 197 -1.94 -5.92 -32.68
C SER A 197 -2.16 -7.41 -32.92
N HIS A 198 -3.37 -7.91 -32.73
CA HIS A 198 -3.74 -9.32 -32.98
C HIS A 198 -4.13 -9.58 -34.44
N GLY A 199 -3.23 -9.27 -35.38
CA GLY A 199 -3.54 -9.35 -36.82
C GLY A 199 -3.91 -10.76 -37.31
N LEU A 200 -3.16 -11.79 -36.89
CA LEU A 200 -3.42 -13.19 -37.28
C LEU A 200 -4.68 -13.76 -36.64
N GLU A 201 -5.01 -13.31 -35.44
CA GLU A 201 -6.24 -13.70 -34.77
C GLU A 201 -7.46 -13.10 -35.47
N ILE A 202 -7.39 -11.84 -35.91
CA ILE A 202 -8.43 -11.24 -36.75
C ILE A 202 -8.58 -12.04 -38.04
N ALA A 203 -7.47 -12.44 -38.68
CA ALA A 203 -7.48 -13.25 -39.88
C ALA A 203 -8.14 -14.64 -39.66
N ARG A 204 -7.88 -15.30 -38.52
CA ARG A 204 -8.58 -16.53 -38.09
C ARG A 204 -10.08 -16.34 -38.06
N HIS A 205 -10.53 -15.26 -37.44
CA HIS A 205 -11.95 -14.94 -37.34
C HIS A 205 -12.58 -14.52 -38.68
N MET A 206 -11.80 -14.03 -39.64
CA MET A 206 -12.24 -13.76 -41.01
C MET A 206 -12.34 -15.03 -41.87
N GLY A 207 -12.07 -16.21 -41.29
CA GLY A 207 -12.21 -17.50 -41.96
C GLY A 207 -10.97 -17.93 -42.74
N ILE A 208 -9.81 -17.32 -42.49
CA ILE A 208 -8.55 -17.84 -43.05
C ILE A 208 -8.26 -19.19 -42.38
N PRO A 209 -8.02 -20.27 -43.14
CA PRO A 209 -7.77 -21.59 -42.57
C PRO A 209 -6.57 -21.61 -41.62
N ASP A 210 -6.69 -22.34 -40.51
CA ASP A 210 -5.61 -22.43 -39.49
C ASP A 210 -4.28 -22.90 -40.09
N GLY A 211 -4.30 -23.84 -41.05
CA GLY A 211 -3.07 -24.27 -41.72
C GLY A 211 -2.32 -23.17 -42.49
N VAL A 212 -3.00 -22.08 -42.89
CA VAL A 212 -2.34 -20.88 -43.46
C VAL A 212 -1.83 -19.97 -42.34
N LEU A 213 -2.58 -19.82 -41.26
CA LEU A 213 -2.20 -18.99 -40.11
C LEU A 213 -1.01 -19.57 -39.36
N ASP A 214 -0.98 -20.88 -39.16
CA ASP A 214 0.15 -21.60 -38.56
C ASP A 214 1.43 -21.41 -39.37
N ARG A 215 1.31 -21.24 -40.70
CA ARG A 215 2.44 -20.89 -41.56
C ARG A 215 2.78 -19.41 -41.43
N ALA A 216 1.79 -18.52 -41.39
CA ALA A 216 2.00 -17.09 -41.20
C ALA A 216 2.72 -16.78 -39.87
N GLU A 217 2.38 -17.49 -38.79
CA GLU A 217 3.06 -17.40 -37.49
C GLU A 217 4.55 -17.75 -37.58
N ARG A 218 4.97 -18.65 -38.48
CA ARG A 218 6.37 -19.00 -38.70
C ARG A 218 7.15 -17.94 -39.46
N PHE A 219 6.46 -17.08 -40.22
CA PHE A 219 7.07 -15.96 -40.94
C PHE A 219 7.19 -14.70 -40.09
N LEU A 220 6.49 -14.63 -38.95
CA LEU A 220 6.71 -13.55 -37.99
C LEU A 220 8.16 -13.61 -37.49
N ASP A 221 8.85 -12.47 -37.56
CA ASP A 221 10.20 -12.37 -37.04
C ASP A 221 10.20 -12.69 -35.54
N GLN A 222 11.03 -13.65 -35.13
CA GLN A 222 11.22 -13.98 -33.72
C GLN A 222 11.71 -12.76 -32.92
N GLY A 223 12.36 -11.80 -33.58
CA GLY A 223 12.71 -10.49 -33.03
C GLY A 223 11.49 -9.68 -32.61
N GLU A 224 10.49 -9.51 -33.48
CA GLU A 224 9.26 -8.78 -33.17
C GLU A 224 8.44 -9.45 -32.07
N VAL A 225 8.30 -10.78 -32.11
CA VAL A 225 7.59 -11.52 -31.06
C VAL A 225 8.28 -11.35 -29.70
N ARG A 226 9.62 -11.37 -29.69
CA ARG A 226 10.41 -11.13 -28.48
C ARG A 226 10.27 -9.70 -28.00
N LEU A 227 10.26 -8.71 -28.90
CA LEU A 227 10.08 -7.30 -28.57
C LEU A 227 8.71 -7.07 -27.93
N ASN A 228 7.63 -7.63 -28.48
CA ASN A 228 6.28 -7.54 -27.89
C ASN A 228 6.26 -8.09 -26.46
N ARG A 229 6.87 -9.27 -26.23
CA ARG A 229 6.98 -9.84 -24.87
C ARG A 229 7.80 -8.97 -23.91
N ILE A 230 8.83 -8.28 -24.40
CA ILE A 230 9.63 -7.34 -23.59
C ILE A 230 8.81 -6.09 -23.28
N ILE A 231 8.08 -5.56 -24.26
CA ILE A 231 7.15 -4.43 -24.08
C ILE A 231 6.12 -4.77 -23.00
N ASP A 232 5.49 -5.94 -23.06
CA ASP A 232 4.49 -6.38 -22.07
C ASP A 232 5.09 -6.48 -20.66
N LYS A 233 6.28 -7.08 -20.54
CA LYS A 233 6.99 -7.16 -19.26
C LYS A 233 7.34 -5.77 -18.72
N LEU A 234 7.81 -4.88 -19.58
CA LEU A 234 8.12 -3.50 -19.20
C LEU A 234 6.87 -2.75 -18.77
N ASP A 235 5.74 -2.92 -19.47
CA ASP A 235 4.48 -2.30 -19.12
C ASP A 235 3.98 -2.75 -17.74
N HIS A 236 4.05 -4.06 -17.47
CA HIS A 236 3.73 -4.60 -16.15
C HIS A 236 4.65 -4.05 -15.05
N LEU A 237 5.96 -3.95 -15.31
CA LEU A 237 6.91 -3.41 -14.35
C LEU A 237 6.69 -1.92 -14.09
N ILE A 238 6.46 -1.11 -15.14
CA ILE A 238 6.18 0.32 -15.02
C ILE A 238 4.88 0.53 -14.25
N THR A 239 3.82 -0.20 -14.60
CA THR A 239 2.52 -0.10 -13.94
C THR A 239 2.61 -0.49 -12.47
N ARG A 240 3.28 -1.60 -12.14
CA ARG A 240 3.52 -2.02 -10.77
C ARG A 240 4.29 -0.98 -9.97
N THR A 241 5.41 -0.50 -10.53
CA THR A 241 6.26 0.52 -9.90
C THR A 241 5.47 1.80 -9.63
N ARG A 242 4.61 2.21 -10.57
CA ARG A 242 3.75 3.39 -10.41
C ARG A 242 2.75 3.20 -9.28
N LEU A 243 2.07 2.06 -9.22
CA LEU A 243 1.12 1.75 -8.14
C LEU A 243 1.81 1.69 -6.77
N GLU A 244 2.98 1.06 -6.69
CA GLU A 244 3.79 1.00 -5.47
C GLU A 244 4.24 2.39 -5.01
N LYS A 245 4.68 3.24 -5.95
CA LYS A 245 5.05 4.63 -5.67
C LYS A 245 3.86 5.44 -5.16
N GLU A 246 2.71 5.37 -5.82
CA GLU A 246 1.49 6.06 -5.38
C GLU A 246 1.03 5.58 -3.99
N ALA A 247 1.14 4.27 -3.71
CA ALA A 247 0.84 3.72 -2.39
C ALA A 247 1.82 4.23 -1.32
N SER A 248 3.12 4.28 -1.64
CA SER A 248 4.17 4.80 -0.77
C SER A 248 3.98 6.29 -0.46
N GLU A 249 3.63 7.11 -1.47
CA GLU A 249 3.33 8.53 -1.29
C GLU A 249 2.11 8.74 -0.39
N ARG A 250 1.03 7.96 -0.58
CA ARG A 250 -0.16 8.00 0.29
C ARG A 250 0.17 7.57 1.73
N ALA A 251 0.97 6.52 1.89
CA ALA A 251 1.43 6.09 3.20
C ALA A 251 2.24 7.20 3.89
N GLY A 252 3.20 7.81 3.18
CA GLY A 252 3.99 8.93 3.69
C GLY A 252 3.15 10.14 4.12
N GLN A 253 2.10 10.48 3.36
CA GLN A 253 1.16 11.53 3.75
C GLN A 253 0.39 11.18 5.03
N ARG A 254 -0.08 9.93 5.17
CA ARG A 254 -0.77 9.45 6.38
C ARG A 254 0.16 9.46 7.60
N TYR A 255 1.40 9.01 7.45
CA TYR A 255 2.40 9.06 8.51
C TYR A 255 2.67 10.49 8.98
N ARG A 256 2.86 11.45 8.06
CA ARG A 256 3.07 12.86 8.42
C ARG A 256 1.86 13.48 9.12
N ALA A 257 0.65 13.10 8.72
CA ALA A 257 -0.58 13.57 9.38
C ALA A 257 -0.68 13.00 10.81
N ALA A 258 -0.46 11.70 10.98
CA ALA A 258 -0.47 11.05 12.28
C ALA A 258 0.63 11.58 13.22
N GLU A 259 1.84 11.84 12.69
CA GLU A 259 2.94 12.44 13.45
C GLU A 259 2.57 13.83 13.98
N LYS A 260 1.95 14.67 13.15
CA LYS A 260 1.45 15.99 13.59
C LYS A 260 0.39 15.88 14.68
N GLU A 261 -0.55 14.95 14.54
CA GLU A 261 -1.60 14.73 15.54
C GLU A 261 -1.02 14.23 16.87
N LEU A 262 -0.11 13.26 16.82
CA LEU A 262 0.54 12.70 18.01
C LEU A 262 1.35 13.77 18.73
N LYS A 263 2.11 14.60 17.99
CA LYS A 263 2.88 15.71 18.56
C LYS A 263 1.98 16.76 19.24
N ALA A 264 0.85 17.08 18.62
CA ALA A 264 -0.14 17.99 19.21
C ALA A 264 -0.80 17.41 20.47
N ARG A 265 -1.00 16.08 20.51
CA ARG A 265 -1.56 15.41 21.69
C ARG A 265 -0.55 15.32 22.84
N LEU A 266 0.72 15.03 22.53
CA LEU A 266 1.81 15.06 23.50
C LEU A 266 1.94 16.42 24.15
N SER A 267 1.97 17.50 23.37
CA SER A 267 2.08 18.85 23.92
C SER A 267 0.89 19.25 24.81
N ARG A 268 -0.33 18.79 24.49
CA ARG A 268 -1.50 18.98 25.36
C ARG A 268 -1.35 18.22 26.67
N LEU A 269 -0.97 16.95 26.62
CA LEU A 269 -0.79 16.13 27.83
C LEU A 269 0.34 16.68 28.70
N GLU A 270 1.43 17.16 28.11
CA GLU A 270 2.53 17.81 28.84
C GLU A 270 2.04 19.10 29.53
N ALA A 271 1.22 19.92 28.85
CA ALA A 271 0.65 21.12 29.43
C ALA A 271 -0.33 20.81 30.59
N GLU A 272 -1.21 19.82 30.41
CA GLU A 272 -2.15 19.35 31.44
C GLU A 272 -1.40 18.80 32.67
N ASN A 273 -0.37 17.97 32.45
CA ASN A 273 0.41 17.38 33.52
C ASN A 273 1.21 18.44 34.29
N ASN A 274 1.79 19.42 33.59
CA ASN A 274 2.47 20.55 34.24
C ASN A 274 1.51 21.40 35.07
N ALA A 275 0.29 21.65 34.57
CA ALA A 275 -0.73 22.39 35.30
C ALA A 275 -1.16 21.64 36.58
N LEU A 276 -1.43 20.33 36.46
CA LEU A 276 -1.79 19.47 37.59
C LEU A 276 -0.66 19.39 38.64
N LEU A 277 0.59 19.28 38.20
CA LEU A 277 1.76 19.30 39.09
C LEU A 277 1.86 20.62 39.87
N LEU A 278 1.57 21.75 39.23
CA LEU A 278 1.61 23.05 39.87
C LEU A 278 0.50 23.18 40.92
N GLU A 279 -0.72 22.74 40.58
CA GLU A 279 -1.87 22.69 41.48
C GLU A 279 -1.59 21.81 42.70
N LYS A 280 -1.09 20.59 42.49
CA LYS A 280 -0.76 19.67 43.60
C LYS A 280 0.39 20.15 44.47
N LYS A 281 1.38 20.85 43.89
CA LYS A 281 2.44 21.51 44.68
C LYS A 281 1.87 22.63 45.56
N ALA A 282 0.98 23.46 45.02
CA ALA A 282 0.34 24.54 45.77
C ALA A 282 -0.54 23.99 46.92
N GLU A 283 -1.31 22.93 46.67
CA GLU A 283 -2.08 22.21 47.71
C GLU A 283 -1.16 21.69 48.82
N ALA A 284 -0.05 21.01 48.46
CA ALA A 284 0.90 20.47 49.42
C ALA A 284 1.57 21.57 50.27
N GLU A 285 1.98 22.68 49.65
CA GLU A 285 2.55 23.84 50.36
C GLU A 285 1.55 24.47 51.33
N ALA A 286 0.27 24.58 50.95
CA ALA A 286 -0.78 25.09 51.82
C ALA A 286 -1.01 24.19 53.04
N VAL A 287 -1.04 22.86 52.84
CA VAL A 287 -1.17 21.88 53.94
C VAL A 287 0.03 21.96 54.88
N ILE A 288 1.26 22.02 54.35
CA ILE A 288 2.48 22.16 55.16
C ILE A 288 2.46 23.48 55.94
N HIS A 289 2.02 24.57 55.32
CA HIS A 289 1.94 25.87 55.97
C HIS A 289 0.92 25.88 57.12
N ALA A 290 -0.28 25.32 56.88
CA ALA A 290 -1.30 25.15 57.91
C ALA A 290 -0.79 24.30 59.09
N ALA A 291 -0.16 23.16 58.81
CA ALA A 291 0.40 22.29 59.83
C ALA A 291 1.53 22.97 60.65
N ARG A 292 2.35 23.82 60.01
CA ARG A 292 3.36 24.65 60.70
C ARG A 292 2.73 25.70 61.60
N GLN A 293 1.60 26.30 61.20
CA GLN A 293 0.91 27.27 62.05
C GLN A 293 0.27 26.60 63.27
N GLU A 294 -0.44 25.48 63.09
CA GLU A 294 -0.98 24.69 64.20
C GLU A 294 0.10 24.28 65.20
N LEU A 295 1.27 23.82 64.71
CA LEU A 295 2.41 23.49 65.57
C LEU A 295 2.91 24.71 66.35
N LYS A 296 2.98 25.87 65.71
CA LYS A 296 3.44 27.12 66.33
C LYS A 296 2.46 27.60 67.41
N GLU A 297 1.17 27.49 67.18
CA GLU A 297 0.11 27.77 68.16
C GLU A 297 0.18 26.80 69.35
N ALA A 298 0.35 25.50 69.10
CA ALA A 298 0.52 24.49 70.14
C ALA A 298 1.77 24.77 71.01
N ILE A 299 2.90 25.14 70.39
CA ILE A 299 4.13 25.50 71.11
C ILE A 299 3.93 26.78 71.96
N ASN A 300 3.21 27.78 71.47
CA ASN A 300 2.94 29.01 72.22
C ASN A 300 2.02 28.76 73.43
N LEU A 301 0.98 27.93 73.27
CA LEU A 301 0.13 27.48 74.37
C LEU A 301 0.94 26.71 75.44
N LEU A 302 1.91 25.90 75.01
CA LEU A 302 2.82 25.16 75.91
C LEU A 302 3.84 26.08 76.62
N LYS A 303 4.29 27.17 75.99
CA LYS A 303 5.19 28.15 76.64
C LYS A 303 4.49 29.03 77.67
N GLY A 304 3.17 29.20 77.58
CA GLY A 304 2.35 29.97 78.53
C GLY A 304 2.16 29.28 79.90
N ASN A 305 2.23 27.95 79.96
CA ASN A 305 2.11 27.17 81.19
C ASN A 305 3.45 26.53 81.58
N ARG A 306 4.21 27.22 82.45
CA ARG A 306 5.40 26.61 83.10
C ARG A 306 4.97 25.60 84.15
N SER A 307 4.78 24.35 83.75
CA SER A 307 4.96 23.17 84.61
C SER A 307 4.99 21.88 83.79
N SER A 308 5.98 21.03 84.10
CA SER A 308 6.10 19.61 83.73
C SER A 308 6.65 19.28 82.33
N GLN A 309 7.98 19.21 82.23
CA GLN A 309 8.77 18.77 81.07
C GLN A 309 8.41 17.36 80.54
N ALA A 310 7.73 16.53 81.34
CA ALA A 310 7.35 15.15 80.99
C ALA A 310 6.03 15.02 80.20
N SER A 311 5.09 15.97 80.32
CA SER A 311 3.84 15.97 79.55
C SER A 311 4.05 16.53 78.13
N VAL A 312 4.98 17.48 77.99
CA VAL A 312 5.37 18.11 76.71
C VAL A 312 5.91 17.08 75.73
N SER A 313 6.83 16.20 76.15
CA SER A 313 7.42 15.17 75.28
C SER A 313 6.45 14.09 74.83
N ARG A 314 5.40 13.82 75.60
CA ARG A 314 4.35 12.84 75.25
C ARG A 314 3.41 13.42 74.19
N ARG A 315 2.96 14.66 74.40
CA ARG A 315 2.06 15.37 73.49
C ARG A 315 2.73 15.80 72.18
N HIS A 316 4.03 16.12 72.20
CA HIS A 316 4.81 16.40 70.99
C HIS A 316 4.92 15.16 70.10
N ARG A 317 5.01 13.97 70.70
CA ARG A 317 5.03 12.69 69.97
C ARG A 317 3.66 12.38 69.33
N GLU A 318 2.56 12.69 70.00
CA GLU A 318 1.20 12.57 69.45
C GLU A 318 0.96 13.53 68.27
N ILE A 319 1.39 14.79 68.38
CA ILE A 319 1.22 15.78 67.29
C ILE A 319 2.07 15.37 66.08
N CYS A 320 3.31 14.93 66.27
CA CYS A 320 4.13 14.39 65.19
C CYS A 320 3.51 13.12 64.57
N HIS A 321 2.93 12.23 65.38
CA HIS A 321 2.28 11.02 64.89
C HIS A 321 1.03 11.34 64.04
N ASN A 322 0.21 12.30 64.47
CA ASN A 322 -0.99 12.73 63.72
C ASN A 322 -0.64 13.50 62.43
N LEU A 323 0.46 14.25 62.42
CA LEU A 323 0.93 14.91 61.20
C LEU A 323 1.42 13.87 60.17
N VAL A 324 2.19 12.88 60.61
CA VAL A 324 2.71 11.81 59.73
C VAL A 324 1.55 10.95 59.18
N ALA A 325 0.53 10.66 59.99
CA ALA A 325 -0.66 9.92 59.56
C ALA A 325 -1.52 10.65 58.50
N ARG A 326 -1.37 11.97 58.34
CA ARG A 326 -2.03 12.75 57.27
C ARG A 326 -1.28 12.73 55.93
N PHE A 327 0.00 12.32 55.94
CA PHE A 327 0.85 12.21 54.75
C PHE A 327 1.09 10.77 54.31
N ASP A 328 0.61 9.79 55.08
CA ASP A 328 0.46 8.44 54.54
C ASP A 328 -0.65 8.43 53.48
N PRO A 329 -0.46 7.72 52.36
CA PRO A 329 -1.54 7.53 51.40
C PRO A 329 -2.74 6.90 52.12
N PRO A 330 -3.98 7.19 51.70
CA PRO A 330 -5.13 6.54 52.31
C PRO A 330 -4.92 5.03 52.23
N GLU A 331 -4.88 4.37 53.39
CA GLU A 331 -5.06 2.93 53.43
C GLU A 331 -6.39 2.66 52.72
N ASP A 332 -6.32 1.95 51.59
CA ASP A 332 -7.49 1.45 50.86
C ASP A 332 -8.48 0.89 51.88
N GLU A 333 -9.71 1.42 51.88
CA GLU A 333 -10.78 1.05 52.79
C GLU A 333 -10.84 -0.47 52.96
N THR A 334 -10.53 -0.92 54.18
CA THR A 334 -10.75 -2.31 54.58
C THR A 334 -12.26 -2.54 54.66
N LEU A 335 -12.82 -3.16 53.62
CA LEU A 335 -14.17 -3.70 53.66
C LEU A 335 -14.27 -4.74 54.81
N PRO A 336 -15.37 -4.76 55.58
CA PRO A 336 -15.49 -5.57 56.79
C PRO A 336 -15.37 -7.06 56.49
N GLY A 337 -14.64 -7.76 57.36
CA GLY A 337 -14.44 -9.19 57.28
C GLY A 337 -15.75 -9.98 57.23
N ARG A 338 -15.92 -10.74 56.16
CA ARG A 338 -16.42 -12.11 56.25
C ARG A 338 -15.20 -13.00 56.21
N THR A 339 -15.00 -13.86 57.20
CA THR A 339 -14.15 -15.04 57.07
C THR A 339 -14.85 -16.00 56.10
N PRO A 340 -14.41 -16.13 54.84
CA PRO A 340 -14.90 -17.21 54.00
C PRO A 340 -14.09 -18.44 54.39
N HIS A 341 -14.75 -19.53 54.73
CA HIS A 341 -14.05 -20.81 54.79
C HIS A 341 -13.56 -21.13 53.37
N ILE A 342 -12.28 -20.89 53.10
CA ILE A 342 -11.69 -21.18 51.79
C ILE A 342 -11.62 -22.70 51.61
N GLY A 343 -12.38 -23.22 50.66
CA GLY A 343 -12.37 -24.63 50.29
C GLY A 343 -11.28 -24.97 49.27
N GLU A 344 -10.78 -26.21 49.28
CA GLU A 344 -9.92 -26.70 48.19
C GLU A 344 -10.68 -26.66 46.86
N GLY A 345 -10.10 -26.02 45.83
CA GLY A 345 -10.71 -25.87 44.51
C GLY A 345 -11.38 -24.52 44.23
N GLU A 346 -11.46 -23.62 45.21
CA GLU A 346 -12.07 -22.29 45.00
C GLU A 346 -11.15 -21.32 44.25
N THR A 347 -11.77 -20.44 43.46
CA THR A 347 -11.07 -19.34 42.79
C THR A 347 -10.95 -18.17 43.74
N VAL A 348 -9.70 -17.83 44.08
CA VAL A 348 -9.36 -16.74 44.99
C VAL A 348 -8.61 -15.64 44.25
N TYR A 349 -8.87 -14.40 44.63
CA TYR A 349 -8.12 -13.24 44.18
C TYR A 349 -7.07 -12.89 45.22
N HIS A 350 -5.80 -12.85 44.82
CA HIS A 350 -4.71 -12.48 45.71
C HIS A 350 -4.53 -10.97 45.71
N ARG A 351 -4.82 -10.31 46.85
CA ARG A 351 -4.81 -8.83 46.97
C ARG A 351 -3.48 -8.19 46.59
N LYS A 352 -2.36 -8.70 47.13
CA LYS A 352 -1.02 -8.12 46.88
C LYS A 352 -0.50 -8.34 45.45
N LEU A 353 -0.83 -9.46 44.82
CA LEU A 353 -0.39 -9.79 43.46
C LEU A 353 -1.37 -9.32 42.39
N ARG A 354 -2.57 -8.88 42.78
CA ARG A 354 -3.66 -8.46 41.89
C ARG A 354 -4.00 -9.49 40.79
N GLN A 355 -3.85 -10.77 41.10
CA GLN A 355 -4.08 -11.89 40.16
C GLN A 355 -5.04 -12.92 40.74
N LYS A 356 -5.78 -13.59 39.85
CA LYS A 356 -6.68 -14.70 40.19
C LYS A 356 -5.89 -16.01 40.24
N GLY A 357 -6.16 -16.83 41.24
CA GLY A 357 -5.59 -18.17 41.37
C GLY A 357 -6.59 -19.15 41.95
N VAL A 358 -6.29 -20.44 41.85
CA VAL A 358 -7.13 -21.53 42.39
C VAL A 358 -6.45 -22.14 43.60
N VAL A 359 -7.19 -22.34 44.68
CA VAL A 359 -6.69 -22.96 45.92
C VAL A 359 -6.52 -24.46 45.68
N ARG A 360 -5.30 -24.97 45.89
CA ARG A 360 -4.95 -26.39 45.72
C ARG A 360 -5.01 -27.17 47.02
N SER A 361 -4.60 -26.54 48.12
CA SER A 361 -4.65 -27.14 49.46
C SER A 361 -4.61 -26.05 50.52
N VAL A 362 -5.30 -26.26 51.63
CA VAL A 362 -5.25 -25.37 52.80
C VAL A 362 -4.51 -26.09 53.93
N ASP A 363 -3.60 -25.38 54.59
CA ASP A 363 -2.83 -25.93 55.72
C ASP A 363 -3.79 -26.27 56.89
N PRO A 364 -3.58 -27.35 57.68
CA PRO A 364 -4.49 -27.75 58.75
C PRO A 364 -4.66 -26.70 59.86
N SER A 365 -3.73 -25.75 59.93
CA SER A 365 -3.73 -24.59 60.83
C SER A 365 -4.70 -23.48 60.40
N GLY A 366 -5.18 -23.50 59.16
CA GLY A 366 -6.06 -22.47 58.60
C GLY A 366 -5.38 -21.12 58.30
N GLU A 367 -4.07 -20.97 58.51
CA GLU A 367 -3.37 -19.69 58.34
C GLU A 367 -2.85 -19.46 56.91
N ARG A 368 -2.50 -20.53 56.19
CA ARG A 368 -1.90 -20.48 54.85
C ARG A 368 -2.59 -21.42 53.88
N ALA A 369 -2.72 -20.98 52.63
CA ALA A 369 -3.24 -21.77 51.52
C ALA A 369 -2.22 -21.81 50.39
N VAL A 370 -2.10 -22.96 49.73
CA VAL A 370 -1.33 -23.11 48.50
C VAL A 370 -2.25 -22.80 47.34
N ILE A 371 -1.94 -21.71 46.62
CA ILE A 371 -2.69 -21.26 45.46
C ILE A 371 -1.88 -21.44 44.18
N MET A 372 -2.58 -21.60 43.08
CA MET A 372 -2.00 -21.68 41.74
C MET A 372 -2.46 -20.47 40.94
N VAL A 373 -1.51 -19.61 40.61
CA VAL A 373 -1.75 -18.38 39.84
C VAL A 373 -1.15 -18.62 38.44
N GLY A 374 -2.02 -18.81 37.45
CA GLY A 374 -1.58 -19.31 36.13
C GLY A 374 -0.98 -20.72 36.23
N HIS A 375 0.30 -20.86 35.90
CA HIS A 375 1.05 -22.13 35.99
C HIS A 375 1.99 -22.22 37.21
N VAL A 376 2.04 -21.17 38.06
CA VAL A 376 2.97 -21.09 39.19
C VAL A 376 2.27 -21.42 40.50
N ARG A 377 2.86 -22.33 41.27
CA ARG A 377 2.38 -22.74 42.60
C ARG A 377 3.05 -21.88 43.68
N MET A 378 2.25 -21.27 44.57
CA MET A 378 2.76 -20.44 45.66
C MET A 378 1.94 -20.59 46.94
N SER A 379 2.56 -20.35 48.10
CA SER A 379 1.87 -20.32 49.40
C SER A 379 1.53 -18.87 49.78
N ALA A 380 0.25 -18.60 49.98
CA ALA A 380 -0.29 -17.30 50.38
C ALA A 380 -1.00 -17.40 51.74
N ALA A 381 -0.97 -16.32 52.53
CA ALA A 381 -1.74 -16.26 53.77
C ALA A 381 -3.23 -16.15 53.43
N VAL A 382 -4.09 -16.87 54.14
CA VAL A 382 -5.56 -16.86 53.91
C VAL A 382 -6.15 -15.44 53.99
N ARG A 383 -5.52 -14.56 54.76
CA ARG A 383 -5.84 -13.14 54.92
C ARG A 383 -5.66 -12.28 53.66
N ASP A 384 -4.76 -12.70 52.78
CA ASP A 384 -4.42 -11.99 51.54
C ASP A 384 -5.26 -12.49 50.34
N LEU A 385 -6.21 -13.39 50.58
CA LEU A 385 -7.04 -14.06 49.58
C LEU A 385 -8.51 -13.69 49.75
N ASP A 386 -9.15 -13.26 48.67
CA ASP A 386 -10.60 -13.08 48.62
C ASP A 386 -11.23 -14.16 47.75
N VAL A 387 -12.29 -14.81 48.24
CA VAL A 387 -13.09 -15.75 47.43
C VAL A 387 -13.92 -14.95 46.43
N VAL A 388 -13.83 -15.32 45.16
CA VAL A 388 -14.62 -14.72 44.08
C VAL A 388 -15.63 -15.75 43.60
N GLU A 389 -16.92 -15.47 43.77
CA GLU A 389 -17.99 -16.27 43.14
C GLU A 389 -17.96 -16.05 41.63
N ASP A 390 -17.96 -17.15 40.88
CA ASP A 390 -17.93 -17.12 39.41
C ASP A 390 -19.33 -16.81 38.87
N SER A 391 -19.73 -15.53 38.95
CA SER A 391 -20.87 -15.03 38.18
C SER A 391 -20.44 -14.85 36.73
N GLY A 392 -21.00 -15.71 35.86
CA GLY A 392 -20.62 -15.83 34.46
C GLY A 392 -20.62 -14.53 33.64
N SER A 393 -19.73 -14.57 32.63
CA SER A 393 -19.64 -13.74 31.42
C SER A 393 -19.01 -12.33 31.55
N PRO A 394 -17.82 -12.09 30.97
CA PRO A 394 -17.33 -10.73 30.72
C PRO A 394 -17.88 -10.20 29.39
N GLY A 395 -18.73 -9.17 29.48
CA GLY A 395 -18.99 -8.22 28.40
C GLY A 395 -17.82 -7.23 28.21
N PRO A 396 -17.78 -6.51 27.07
CA PRO A 396 -16.55 -5.97 26.50
C PRO A 396 -16.15 -4.63 27.13
N GLY A 397 -14.94 -4.57 27.68
CA GLY A 397 -14.38 -3.32 28.21
C GLY A 397 -12.88 -3.44 28.47
N GLY A 398 -12.07 -2.95 27.52
CA GLY A 398 -10.63 -2.81 27.69
C GLY A 398 -9.84 -3.19 26.43
N ARG A 399 -9.76 -2.27 25.46
CA ARG A 399 -8.84 -2.38 24.32
C ARG A 399 -7.39 -2.36 24.82
N ARG A 400 -6.86 -3.53 25.19
CA ARG A 400 -5.47 -3.90 24.89
C ARG A 400 -5.52 -4.53 23.51
N GLY A 401 -4.79 -3.97 22.55
CA GLY A 401 -4.65 -4.58 21.23
C GLY A 401 -3.91 -5.90 21.37
N SER A 402 -4.64 -7.00 21.57
CA SER A 402 -4.13 -8.32 21.25
C SER A 402 -4.24 -8.45 19.73
N VAL A 403 -3.11 -8.32 19.05
CA VAL A 403 -2.99 -8.79 17.67
C VAL A 403 -3.18 -10.31 17.74
N THR A 404 -4.34 -10.77 17.29
CA THR A 404 -4.63 -12.19 17.12
C THR A 404 -3.76 -12.70 15.97
N TRP A 405 -2.65 -13.36 16.27
CA TRP A 405 -1.92 -14.11 15.26
C TRP A 405 -2.72 -15.38 14.97
N ASN A 406 -3.43 -15.39 13.85
CA ASN A 406 -3.91 -16.64 13.25
C ASN A 406 -2.69 -17.40 12.73
N LEU A 407 -2.09 -18.23 13.60
CA LEU A 407 -1.08 -19.18 13.20
C LEU A 407 -1.79 -20.35 12.51
N ALA A 408 -1.96 -20.22 11.19
CA ALA A 408 -2.37 -21.34 10.37
C ALA A 408 -1.32 -22.46 10.51
N ALA A 409 -1.80 -23.63 10.96
CA ALA A 409 -1.23 -24.97 10.90
C ALA A 409 0.30 -25.11 10.92
N ALA A 410 0.78 -25.87 11.91
CA ALA A 410 2.13 -26.45 11.96
C ALA A 410 2.54 -27.00 10.57
N GLY A 411 3.31 -26.21 9.83
CA GLY A 411 3.98 -26.64 8.62
C GLY A 411 5.13 -27.58 8.96
N SER A 412 5.53 -28.39 7.98
CA SER A 412 6.71 -29.26 8.06
C SER A 412 7.91 -28.48 8.64
N PRO A 413 8.70 -29.07 9.56
CA PRO A 413 9.91 -28.46 10.15
C PRO A 413 11.01 -28.16 9.12
N ASP A 414 10.77 -28.48 7.85
CA ASP A 414 11.69 -28.32 6.75
C ASP A 414 11.37 -27.02 6.00
N LEU A 415 12.39 -26.19 5.80
CA LEU A 415 12.36 -24.96 5.02
C LEU A 415 13.24 -25.13 3.79
N ASP A 416 12.62 -25.12 2.61
CA ASP A 416 13.34 -25.17 1.33
C ASP A 416 13.60 -23.75 0.80
N VAL A 417 14.88 -23.43 0.64
CA VAL A 417 15.38 -22.17 0.06
C VAL A 417 16.25 -22.41 -1.19
N ILE A 418 16.13 -23.57 -1.85
CA ILE A 418 16.81 -23.84 -3.11
C ILE A 418 16.37 -22.82 -4.17
N GLY A 419 17.34 -22.16 -4.80
CA GLY A 419 17.11 -21.16 -5.86
C GLY A 419 16.86 -19.74 -5.37
N TYR A 420 16.78 -19.53 -4.05
CA TYR A 420 16.68 -18.18 -3.48
C TYR A 420 18.05 -17.48 -3.45
N ARG A 421 18.04 -16.15 -3.59
CA ARG A 421 19.22 -15.32 -3.32
C ARG A 421 19.37 -15.10 -1.82
N VAL A 422 20.59 -14.83 -1.37
CA VAL A 422 20.90 -14.62 0.07
C VAL A 422 19.98 -13.58 0.72
N ALA A 423 19.75 -12.46 0.04
CA ALA A 423 18.91 -11.37 0.54
C ALA A 423 17.43 -11.76 0.73
N ASP A 424 16.94 -12.73 -0.04
CA ASP A 424 15.55 -13.20 0.02
C ASP A 424 15.40 -14.40 0.98
N ALA A 425 16.46 -15.20 1.14
CA ALA A 425 16.45 -16.39 1.99
C ALA A 425 16.54 -16.07 3.49
N ILE A 426 17.35 -15.07 3.87
CA ILE A 426 17.55 -14.72 5.29
C ILE A 426 16.23 -14.34 6.00
N PRO A 427 15.39 -13.44 5.46
CA PRO A 427 14.12 -13.09 6.10
C PRO A 427 13.14 -14.27 6.22
N LEU A 428 13.20 -15.23 5.30
CA LEU A 428 12.38 -16.45 5.36
C LEU A 428 12.83 -17.38 6.47
N ILE A 429 14.14 -17.49 6.69
CA ILE A 429 14.73 -18.28 7.77
C ILE A 429 14.36 -17.66 9.13
N ASP A 430 14.48 -16.35 9.29
CA ASP A 430 14.11 -15.67 10.55
C ASP A 430 12.64 -15.90 10.90
N ARG A 431 11.75 -15.69 9.92
CA ARG A 431 10.32 -15.93 10.09
C ARG A 431 10.02 -17.38 10.47
N ARG A 432 10.81 -18.33 9.95
CA ARG A 432 10.62 -19.75 10.24
C ARG A 432 11.12 -20.13 11.63
N ILE A 433 12.23 -19.55 12.08
CA ILE A 433 12.75 -19.70 13.45
C ILE A 433 11.73 -19.15 14.46
N ASP A 434 11.16 -17.97 14.19
CA ASP A 434 10.12 -17.38 15.04
C ASP A 434 8.87 -18.28 15.13
N GLN A 435 8.44 -18.86 14.01
CA GLN A 435 7.34 -19.82 13.99
C GLN A 435 7.66 -21.11 14.74
N ALA A 436 8.88 -21.63 14.59
CA ALA A 436 9.34 -22.84 15.26
C ALA A 436 9.33 -22.64 16.79
N LEU A 437 9.83 -21.49 17.27
CA LEU A 437 9.76 -21.10 18.68
C LEU A 437 8.34 -21.03 19.22
N VAL A 438 7.45 -20.33 18.52
CA VAL A 438 6.05 -20.16 18.95
C VAL A 438 5.30 -21.50 18.95
N SER A 439 5.66 -22.40 18.05
CA SER A 439 5.08 -23.75 17.96
C SER A 439 5.74 -24.79 18.88
N GLY A 440 6.78 -24.41 19.63
CA GLY A 440 7.50 -25.32 20.54
C GLY A 440 8.35 -26.38 19.83
N GLN A 441 8.78 -26.13 18.59
CA GLN A 441 9.68 -27.04 17.86
C GLN A 441 11.11 -26.89 18.39
N VAL A 442 11.75 -28.03 18.68
CA VAL A 442 13.12 -28.10 19.20
C VAL A 442 14.20 -28.07 18.12
N SER A 443 13.84 -28.39 16.87
CA SER A 443 14.77 -28.38 15.74
C SER A 443 14.08 -28.03 14.42
N LEU A 444 14.87 -27.47 13.49
CA LEU A 444 14.45 -27.03 12.16
C LEU A 444 15.47 -27.52 11.12
N LYS A 445 15.01 -27.88 9.91
CA LYS A 445 15.89 -28.19 8.77
C LYS A 445 15.80 -27.11 7.71
N ILE A 446 16.95 -26.63 7.24
CA ILE A 446 17.04 -25.64 6.16
C ILE A 446 17.72 -26.30 4.96
N ILE A 447 16.99 -26.45 3.87
CA ILE A 447 17.45 -27.06 2.62
C ILE A 447 17.89 -25.93 1.68
N HIS A 448 19.19 -25.83 1.42
CA HIS A 448 19.76 -24.77 0.57
C HIS A 448 20.44 -25.30 -0.70
N GLY A 449 20.53 -26.63 -0.86
CA GLY A 449 21.15 -27.28 -2.01
C GLY A 449 22.68 -27.22 -2.00
N HIS A 450 23.32 -27.93 -2.95
CA HIS A 450 24.79 -28.00 -3.04
C HIS A 450 25.44 -26.78 -3.72
N GLY A 451 24.71 -26.10 -4.63
CA GLY A 451 25.09 -24.91 -5.41
C GLY A 451 26.58 -24.48 -5.44
N THR A 452 26.83 -23.17 -5.30
CA THR A 452 28.18 -22.57 -5.22
C THR A 452 28.68 -22.39 -3.78
N GLY A 453 27.94 -22.90 -2.79
CA GLY A 453 28.25 -22.74 -1.36
C GLY A 453 28.01 -21.34 -0.77
N ILE A 454 27.64 -20.35 -1.60
CA ILE A 454 27.39 -18.96 -1.17
C ILE A 454 26.20 -18.90 -0.18
N LEU A 455 25.09 -19.55 -0.53
CA LEU A 455 23.89 -19.56 0.29
C LEU A 455 24.13 -20.27 1.64
N LYS A 456 24.82 -21.43 1.61
CA LYS A 456 25.27 -22.15 2.80
C LYS A 456 26.09 -21.28 3.75
N LYS A 457 27.10 -20.57 3.22
CA LYS A 457 28.00 -19.75 4.03
C LYS A 457 27.23 -18.61 4.70
N ALA A 458 26.39 -17.90 3.94
CA ALA A 458 25.58 -16.80 4.45
C ALA A 458 24.56 -17.26 5.50
N ILE A 459 23.91 -18.41 5.30
CA ILE A 459 22.97 -18.98 6.28
C ILE A 459 23.69 -19.31 7.60
N ARG A 460 24.87 -19.93 7.54
CA ARG A 460 25.63 -20.28 8.76
C ARG A 460 26.19 -19.07 9.50
N GLU A 461 26.54 -18.02 8.76
CA GLU A 461 26.98 -16.75 9.36
C GLU A 461 25.80 -16.08 10.08
N HIS A 462 24.64 -16.03 9.44
CA HIS A 462 23.40 -15.51 10.04
C HIS A 462 22.94 -16.30 11.27
N LEU A 463 22.99 -17.63 11.23
CA LEU A 463 22.61 -18.49 12.36
C LEU A 463 23.54 -18.36 13.57
N LYS A 464 24.81 -17.97 13.38
CA LYS A 464 25.75 -17.72 14.50
C LYS A 464 25.42 -16.46 15.27
N GLU A 465 24.83 -15.46 14.60
CA GLU A 465 24.49 -14.17 15.22
C GLU A 465 23.15 -14.22 15.96
N ASN A 466 22.35 -15.29 15.76
CA ASN A 466 21.03 -15.39 16.34
C ASN A 466 21.06 -16.02 17.75
N PRO A 467 20.65 -15.30 18.81
CA PRO A 467 20.76 -15.75 20.20
C PRO A 467 19.83 -16.92 20.57
N VAL A 468 18.87 -17.26 19.70
CA VAL A 468 17.90 -18.34 19.91
C VAL A 468 18.46 -19.70 19.50
N VAL A 469 19.46 -19.72 18.62
CA VAL A 469 20.04 -20.95 18.07
C VAL A 469 21.04 -21.53 19.08
N LYS A 470 20.79 -22.76 19.51
CA LYS A 470 21.66 -23.48 20.45
C LYS A 470 22.86 -24.09 19.75
N GLU A 471 22.63 -24.79 18.64
CA GLU A 471 23.66 -25.42 17.82
C GLU A 471 23.15 -25.63 16.38
N PHE A 472 24.06 -25.75 15.41
CA PHE A 472 23.71 -26.11 14.04
C PHE A 472 24.79 -26.98 13.39
N TYR A 473 24.38 -27.94 12.56
CA TYR A 473 25.27 -28.89 11.90
C TYR A 473 24.76 -29.32 10.50
N SER A 474 25.62 -29.91 9.68
CA SER A 474 25.20 -30.52 8.40
C SER A 474 24.47 -31.83 8.67
N GLU A 475 23.39 -32.10 7.92
CA GLU A 475 22.62 -33.35 8.05
C GLU A 475 23.45 -34.59 7.65
N ASP A 476 23.01 -35.79 8.05
CA ASP A 476 23.64 -37.07 7.68
C ASP A 476 23.80 -37.21 6.15
N PRO A 477 24.94 -37.71 5.64
CA PRO A 477 25.16 -37.97 4.21
C PRO A 477 24.06 -38.76 3.49
N ARG A 478 23.28 -39.61 4.19
CA ARG A 478 22.15 -40.34 3.62
C ARG A 478 20.85 -39.54 3.52
N ALA A 479 20.74 -38.41 4.22
CA ALA A 479 19.51 -37.61 4.35
C ALA A 479 19.65 -36.18 3.78
N GLY A 480 20.65 -35.93 2.94
CA GLY A 480 20.88 -34.63 2.28
C GLY A 480 22.23 -34.01 2.59
N GLY A 481 22.99 -34.57 3.53
CA GLY A 481 24.38 -34.23 3.76
C GLY A 481 24.61 -32.72 3.93
N ASP A 482 25.60 -32.23 3.19
CA ASP A 482 26.05 -30.84 3.27
C ASP A 482 25.12 -29.82 2.55
N ALA A 483 24.05 -30.29 1.89
CA ALA A 483 23.02 -29.44 1.27
C ALA A 483 21.93 -28.99 2.24
N VAL A 484 21.92 -29.56 3.46
CA VAL A 484 20.93 -29.32 4.49
C VAL A 484 21.65 -28.90 5.78
N THR A 485 21.20 -27.81 6.37
CA THR A 485 21.66 -27.36 7.68
C THR A 485 20.55 -27.60 8.70
N VAL A 486 20.84 -28.41 9.72
CA VAL A 486 19.94 -28.67 10.85
C VAL A 486 20.28 -27.67 11.95
N VAL A 487 19.24 -27.06 12.53
CA VAL A 487 19.34 -26.02 13.56
C VAL A 487 18.58 -26.48 14.80
N GLU A 488 19.26 -26.54 15.94
CA GLU A 488 18.63 -26.78 17.25
C GLU A 488 18.30 -25.44 17.93
N LEU A 489 17.08 -25.32 18.42
CA LEU A 489 16.57 -24.11 19.07
C LEU A 489 16.59 -24.29 20.61
N SER A 490 16.78 -23.19 21.33
CA SER A 490 16.91 -23.16 22.81
C SER A 490 15.59 -23.03 23.57
#